data_AF-H3G705-F1
#
_entry.id   AF-H3G705-F1
#
_cell.length_a   1.000
_cell.length_b   1.000
_cell.length_c   1.000
_cell.angle_alpha   90.00
_cell.angle_beta   90.00
_cell.angle_gamma   90.00
#
_symmetry.space_group_name_H-M   'P 1'
#
loop_
_entity.id
_entity.type
_entity.pdbx_description
1 polymer ?
#
loop_
_entity_poly.entity_id
_entity_poly.type
_entity_poly.pdbx_seq_one_letter_code
_entity_poly.pdbx_strand_id
1 'polypeptide(L)' 'ELIDKCIGSKLWIVMKGDKEFIGTLRGFDDYVNMVLDDVTEYEITPEGKREVKLDQVLLNGNNVCLV' A
#
# COMPACT_ATOMS: atom_id res chain seq x y z
N GLU A 1 -12.27 6.83 10.44
CA GLU A 1 -13.45 5.93 10.45
C GLU A 1 -13.54 4.96 9.27
N LEU A 2 -13.30 5.36 8.01
CA LEU A 2 -13.42 4.43 6.88
C LEU A 2 -12.27 3.41 6.79
N ILE A 3 -11.02 3.83 7.03
CA ILE A 3 -9.84 2.95 6.98
C ILE A 3 -9.90 1.85 8.04
N ASP A 4 -10.49 2.15 9.21
CA ASP A 4 -10.69 1.19 10.28
C ASP A 4 -11.56 0.00 9.85
N LYS A 5 -12.59 0.26 9.04
CA LYS A 5 -13.43 -0.79 8.44
C LYS A 5 -12.71 -1.62 7.39
N CYS A 6 -11.59 -1.13 6.87
CA CYS A 6 -10.77 -1.82 5.88
C CYS A 6 -9.70 -2.71 6.50
N ILE A 7 -9.52 -2.73 7.83
CA ILE A 7 -8.59 -3.65 8.50
C ILE A 7 -9.00 -5.09 8.18
N GLY A 8 -8.03 -5.91 7.77
CA GLY A 8 -8.21 -7.28 7.30
C GLY A 8 -8.67 -7.39 5.84
N SER A 9 -8.95 -6.27 5.17
CA SER A 9 -9.31 -6.26 3.75
C SER A 9 -8.09 -6.03 2.86
N LYS A 10 -8.14 -6.59 1.64
CA LYS A 10 -7.13 -6.30 0.62
C LYS A 10 -7.38 -4.91 0.05
N LEU A 11 -6.38 -4.06 0.11
CA LEU A 11 -6.39 -2.70 -0.40
C LEU A 11 -5.45 -2.58 -1.60
N TRP A 12 -5.81 -1.70 -2.51
CA TRP A 12 -4.91 -1.18 -3.53
C TRP A 12 -4.59 0.27 -3.18
N ILE A 13 -3.33 0.52 -2.86
CA ILE A 13 -2.81 1.82 -2.47
C ILE A 13 -1.94 2.35 -3.60
N VAL A 14 -2.23 3.57 -4.04
CA VAL A 14 -1.46 4.26 -5.08
C VAL A 14 -0.61 5.32 -4.39
N MET A 15 0.70 5.29 -4.63
CA MET A 15 1.65 6.24 -4.07
C MET A 15 2.00 7.31 -5.11
N LYS A 16 2.47 8.46 -4.65
CA LYS A 16 3.11 9.43 -5.54
C LYS A 16 4.40 8.84 -6.11
N GLY A 17 4.61 8.97 -7.43
CA GLY A 17 5.82 8.52 -8.11
C GLY A 17 5.73 7.11 -8.70
N ASP A 18 4.60 6.80 -9.35
CA ASP A 18 4.40 5.60 -10.17
C ASP A 18 4.62 4.25 -9.45
N LYS A 19 4.37 4.23 -8.14
CA LYS A 19 4.38 3.03 -7.31
C LYS A 19 2.99 2.72 -6.81
N GLU A 20 2.61 1.46 -6.89
CA GLU A 20 1.34 0.95 -6.37
C GLU A 20 1.60 -0.26 -5.47
N PHE A 21 0.78 -0.43 -4.44
CA PHE A 21 0.88 -1.54 -3.50
C PHE A 21 -0.49 -2.21 -3.37
N ILE A 22 -0.54 -3.52 -3.54
CA ILE A 22 -1.74 -4.31 -3.26
C ILE A 22 -1.43 -5.25 -2.11
N GLY A 23 -2.09 -5.09 -0.97
CA GLY A 23 -1.84 -5.88 0.23
C GLY A 23 -3.00 -5.86 1.21
N THR A 24 -2.95 -6.70 2.23
CA THR A 24 -3.99 -6.77 3.27
C THR A 24 -3.67 -5.79 4.38
N LEU A 25 -4.56 -4.84 4.67
CA LEU A 25 -4.36 -3.85 5.74
C LEU A 25 -4.38 -4.54 7.11
N ARG A 26 -3.30 -4.44 7.86
CA ARG A 26 -3.21 -4.98 9.23
C ARG A 26 -3.54 -3.96 10.28
N GLY A 27 -3.18 -2.71 10.03
CA GLY A 27 -3.43 -1.60 10.94
C GLY A 27 -2.86 -0.31 10.38
N PHE A 28 -3.25 0.78 11.03
CA PHE A 28 -2.76 2.12 10.73
C PHE A 28 -2.65 2.93 12.02
N ASP A 29 -1.94 4.05 11.99
CA ASP A 29 -1.84 4.99 13.10
C ASP A 29 -2.53 6.34 12.81
N ASP A 30 -2.49 7.26 13.77
CA ASP A 30 -3.09 8.59 13.64
C ASP A 30 -2.49 9.44 12.51
N TYR A 31 -1.29 9.08 12.03
CA TYR A 31 -0.60 9.73 10.91
C TYR A 31 -0.82 8.99 9.58
N VAL A 32 -1.71 7.99 9.56
CA VAL A 32 -2.04 7.18 8.37
C VAL A 32 -0.81 6.40 7.86
N ASN A 33 0.16 6.10 8.72
CA ASN A 33 1.14 5.08 8.40
C ASN A 33 0.44 3.72 8.40
N MET A 34 0.64 2.91 7.37
CA MET A 34 -0.10 1.67 7.18
C MET A 34 0.83 0.47 7.22
N VAL A 35 0.40 -0.59 7.90
CA VAL A 35 1.04 -1.91 7.84
C VAL A 35 0.23 -2.80 6.92
N LEU A 36 0.87 -3.34 5.90
CA LEU A 36 0.28 -4.28 4.94
C LEU A 36 1.00 -5.62 4.99
N ASP A 37 0.24 -6.72 4.94
CA ASP A 37 0.74 -8.08 4.75
C ASP A 37 0.42 -8.60 3.33
N ASP A 38 1.14 -9.62 2.87
CA ASP A 38 0.96 -10.27 1.56
C ASP A 38 0.96 -9.27 0.39
N VAL A 39 1.97 -8.39 0.38
CA VAL A 39 2.03 -7.22 -0.48
C VAL A 39 2.60 -7.57 -1.85
N THR A 40 1.97 -7.01 -2.88
CA THR A 40 2.51 -6.94 -4.22
C THR A 40 2.78 -5.48 -4.56
N GLU A 41 4.05 -5.12 -4.69
CA GLU A 41 4.50 -3.82 -5.17
C GLU A 41 4.56 -3.83 -6.70
N TYR A 42 4.03 -2.77 -7.28
CA TYR A 42 4.11 -2.46 -8.68
C TYR A 42 4.87 -1.16 -8.88
N GLU A 43 5.95 -1.21 -9.64
CA GLU A 43 6.74 -0.05 -10.03
C GLU A 43 6.63 0.13 -11.54
N ILE A 44 6.15 1.30 -11.98
CA ILE A 44 6.13 1.63 -13.40
C ILE A 44 7.49 2.19 -13.76
N THR A 45 8.22 1.45 -14.58
CA THR A 45 9.52 1.85 -15.14
C THR A 45 9.35 2.18 -16.63
N PRO A 46 10.25 2.98 -17.23
CA PRO A 46 10.24 3.21 -18.68
C PRO A 46 10.31 1.91 -19.50
N GLU A 47 10.87 0.83 -18.93
CA GLU A 47 10.99 -0.48 -19.56
C GLU A 47 9.77 -1.40 -19.33
N GLY A 48 8.81 -0.99 -18.48
CA GLY A 48 7.58 -1.74 -18.20
C GLY A 48 7.16 -1.76 -16.73
N LYS A 49 6.16 -2.59 -16.41
CA LYS A 49 5.67 -2.77 -15.04
C LYS A 49 6.51 -3.84 -14.33
N ARG A 50 7.20 -3.48 -13.26
CA ARG A 50 7.93 -4.41 -12.40
C ARG A 50 7.03 -4.83 -11.24
N GLU A 51 6.91 -6.13 -11.01
CA GLU A 51 6.18 -6.71 -9.87
C GLU A 51 7.17 -7.28 -8.86
N VAL A 52 6.98 -6.93 -7.59
CA VAL A 52 7.74 -7.48 -6.46
C VAL A 52 6.78 -7.93 -5.37
N LYS A 53 6.96 -9.15 -4.85
CA LYS A 53 6.19 -9.67 -3.72
C LYS A 53 6.96 -9.50 -2.43
N LEU A 54 6.28 -9.01 -1.41
CA LEU A 54 6.84 -8.70 -0.09
C LEU A 54 5.89 -9.26 0.97
N ASP A 55 6.44 -9.92 1.99
CA ASP A 55 5.62 -10.51 3.05
C ASP A 55 4.93 -9.43 3.88
N GLN A 56 5.62 -8.32 4.15
CA GLN A 56 5.09 -7.19 4.91
C GLN A 56 5.72 -5.87 4.46
N VAL A 57 4.94 -4.79 4.47
CA VAL A 57 5.40 -3.44 4.17
C VAL A 57 4.82 -2.44 5.17
N LEU A 58 5.66 -1.50 5.61
CA LEU A 58 5.23 -0.29 6.33
C LEU A 58 5.24 0.89 5.35
N LEU A 59 4.06 1.44 5.06
CA LEU A 59 3.90 2.60 4.20
C LEU A 59 3.81 3.87 5.06
N ASN A 60 4.59 4.89 4.68
CA ASN A 60 4.57 6.19 5.32
C ASN A 60 3.40 7.03 4.78
N GLY A 61 2.55 7.53 5.68
CA GLY A 61 1.30 8.25 5.37
C GLY A 61 1.48 9.53 4.54
N ASN A 62 2.68 10.12 4.49
CA ASN A 62 2.92 11.37 3.75
C ASN A 62 2.77 11.24 2.23
N ASN A 63 2.90 10.04 1.68
CA ASN A 63 2.86 9.78 0.24
C ASN A 63 1.68 8.91 -0.21
N VAL A 64 0.79 8.56 0.71
CA VAL A 64 -0.36 7.70 0.45
C VAL A 64 -1.47 8.51 -0.22
N CYS A 65 -1.79 8.16 -1.46
CA CYS A 65 -3.04 8.58 -2.08
C CYS A 65 -4.03 7.41 -1.95
N LEU A 66 -4.99 7.55 -1.02
CA LEU A 66 -6.10 6.61 -0.94
C LEU A 66 -7.10 6.90 -2.06
N VAL A 67 -7.49 5.86 -2.79
CA VAL A 67 -8.64 5.86 -3.71
C VAL A 67 -9.70 4.93 -3.14
#